data_AF-A0A075LNH8-F1
#
_entry.id   AF-A0A075LNH8-F1
#
_cell.length_a   1.000
_cell.length_b   1.000
_cell.length_c   1.000
_cell.angle_alpha   90.00
_cell.angle_beta   90.00
_cell.angle_gamma   90.00
#
_symmetry.space_group_name_H-M   'P 1'
#
loop_
_entity.id
_entity.type
_entity.pdbx_description
1 polymer ?
#
loop_
_entity_poly.entity_id
_entity_poly.type
_entity_poly.pdbx_seq_one_letter_code
_entity_poly.pdbx_strand_id
1 'polypeptide(L)'
;MGKSEQLANYWLQKVDGKKDENWLVNRISTHEKDGAKVAQIRGEGTILSEEHDGEEDIITYRLCATFLVHKQHATYHEEEVHTHIARMRDGQIIHDERVEDGVQPHIQGLVVFESNDEDFDRQFSYDRRAAVQYAERWWNDYNPAYKKFEVDCTNYVSQCLRAGGAPMRGEPNRNSGWWFNGENWSYSFTVANALRWYLSGSTQGLRGKEVADARLLRPGDVICYDFEGDGNYNHNTIVVARNAQGEPLVNAHTANSRMRHWAYVDSPAYTENVVYKFFQIGL
;
A
#
# COMPACT_ATOMS: atom_id res chain seq x y z
N MET A 1 15.28 32.26 0.91
CA MET A 1 14.30 31.22 1.29
C MET A 1 14.87 29.89 0.84
N GLY A 2 14.88 28.86 1.68
CA GLY A 2 15.38 27.53 1.25
C GLY A 2 14.37 26.82 0.35
N LYS A 3 14.82 25.88 -0.49
CA LYS A 3 13.94 25.08 -1.39
C LYS A 3 12.82 24.35 -0.64
N SER A 4 13.11 23.82 0.55
CA SER A 4 12.09 23.20 1.41
C SER A 4 11.01 24.19 1.87
N GLU A 5 11.37 25.44 2.15
CA GLU A 5 10.45 26.49 2.56
C GLU A 5 9.60 26.98 1.38
N GLN A 6 10.17 27.00 0.17
CA GLN A 6 9.44 27.27 -1.07
C GLN A 6 8.38 26.19 -1.36
N LEU A 7 8.75 24.90 -1.22
CA LEU A 7 7.82 23.77 -1.36
C LEU A 7 6.69 23.83 -0.32
N ALA A 8 7.01 24.13 0.94
CA ALA A 8 6.00 24.26 2.00
C ALA A 8 5.00 25.39 1.69
N ASN A 9 5.49 26.57 1.29
CA ASN A 9 4.64 27.70 0.93
C ASN A 9 3.77 27.41 -0.29
N TYR A 10 4.29 26.71 -1.29
CA TYR A 10 3.52 26.27 -2.46
C TYR A 10 2.34 25.38 -2.07
N TRP A 11 2.57 24.35 -1.25
CA TRP A 11 1.50 23.44 -0.82
C TRP A 11 0.49 24.10 0.10
N LEU A 12 0.92 25.00 1.00
CA LEU A 12 0.01 25.81 1.81
C LEU A 12 -0.96 26.62 0.93
N GLN A 13 -0.45 27.28 -0.11
CA GLN A 13 -1.29 28.04 -1.05
C GLN A 13 -2.26 27.14 -1.84
N LYS A 14 -1.83 25.93 -2.24
CA LYS A 14 -2.69 24.97 -2.95
C LYS A 14 -3.83 24.44 -2.10
N VAL A 15 -3.59 24.24 -0.79
CA VAL A 15 -4.63 23.80 0.16
C VAL A 15 -5.60 24.96 0.49
N ASP A 16 -5.08 26.15 0.81
CA ASP A 16 -5.89 27.33 1.16
C ASP A 16 -6.71 27.85 -0.03
N GLY A 17 -6.14 27.77 -1.24
CA GLY A 17 -6.77 28.25 -2.45
C GLY A 17 -8.02 27.46 -2.83
N LYS A 18 -8.13 26.17 -2.45
CA LYS A 18 -9.18 25.21 -2.87
C LYS A 18 -9.55 25.26 -4.38
N LYS A 19 -8.69 25.82 -5.22
CA LYS A 19 -9.00 26.19 -6.62
C LYS A 19 -8.39 25.25 -7.64
N ASP A 20 -7.31 24.56 -7.27
CA ASP A 20 -6.62 23.63 -8.14
C ASP A 20 -6.91 22.20 -7.69
N GLU A 21 -7.48 21.37 -8.57
CA GLU A 21 -7.66 19.94 -8.33
C GLU A 21 -6.30 19.29 -8.04
N ASN A 22 -6.06 18.98 -6.77
CA ASN A 22 -4.88 18.29 -6.32
C ASN A 22 -5.27 17.21 -5.29
N TRP A 23 -4.38 16.26 -5.05
CA TRP A 23 -4.67 15.09 -4.24
C TRP A 23 -5.02 15.44 -2.78
N LEU A 24 -4.43 16.50 -2.19
CA LEU A 24 -4.79 16.96 -0.83
C LEU A 24 -6.22 17.49 -0.79
N VAL A 25 -6.60 18.34 -1.74
CA VAL A 25 -7.96 18.91 -1.83
C VAL A 25 -9.00 17.82 -2.11
N ASN A 26 -8.65 16.85 -2.96
CA ASN A 26 -9.49 15.67 -3.21
C ASN A 26 -9.65 14.84 -1.93
N ARG A 27 -8.57 14.64 -1.15
CA ARG A 27 -8.60 13.91 0.11
C ARG A 27 -9.50 14.58 1.15
N ILE A 28 -9.39 15.90 1.31
CA ILE A 28 -10.29 16.68 2.18
C ILE A 28 -11.75 16.48 1.74
N SER A 29 -12.01 16.66 0.43
CA SER A 29 -13.36 16.57 -0.14
C SER A 29 -13.97 15.18 0.07
N THR A 30 -13.18 14.12 0.00
CA THR A 30 -13.63 12.74 0.25
C THR A 30 -14.06 12.54 1.70
N HIS A 31 -13.27 13.01 2.67
CA HIS A 31 -13.69 12.96 4.09
C HIS A 31 -14.96 13.77 4.33
N GLU A 32 -15.07 14.97 3.77
CA GLU A 32 -16.25 15.84 3.91
C GLU A 32 -17.52 15.19 3.32
N LYS A 33 -17.41 14.53 2.16
CA LYS A 33 -18.52 13.78 1.54
C LYS A 33 -18.98 12.59 2.38
N ASP A 34 -18.07 11.95 3.10
CA ASP A 34 -18.33 10.83 4.01
C ASP A 34 -18.79 11.31 5.42
N GLY A 35 -19.11 12.59 5.57
CA GLY A 35 -19.61 13.17 6.83
C GLY A 35 -18.55 13.33 7.92
N ALA A 36 -17.27 13.27 7.55
CA ALA A 36 -16.15 13.57 8.43
C ALA A 36 -15.68 15.02 8.23
N LYS A 37 -15.01 15.59 9.23
CA LYS A 37 -14.38 16.91 9.17
C LYS A 37 -12.86 16.76 9.29
N VAL A 38 -12.13 17.24 8.29
CA VAL A 38 -10.67 17.39 8.40
C VAL A 38 -10.38 18.65 9.23
N ALA A 39 -9.89 18.48 10.46
CA ALA A 39 -9.62 19.58 11.38
C ALA A 39 -8.24 20.21 11.19
N GLN A 40 -7.27 19.41 10.78
CA GLN A 40 -5.90 19.86 10.56
C GLN A 40 -5.24 19.02 9.48
N ILE A 41 -4.35 19.65 8.72
CA ILE A 41 -3.45 19.00 7.78
C ILE A 41 -2.04 19.44 8.14
N ARG A 42 -1.11 18.49 8.21
CA ARG A 42 0.33 18.75 8.37
C ARG A 42 1.04 18.16 7.17
N GLY A 43 1.89 18.95 6.52
CA GLY A 43 2.74 18.50 5.41
C GLY A 43 4.21 18.44 5.82
N GLU A 44 4.90 17.37 5.46
CA GLU A 44 6.34 17.21 5.63
C GLU A 44 6.99 16.80 4.30
N GLY A 45 7.86 17.67 3.78
CA GLY A 45 8.59 17.45 2.53
C GLY A 45 10.02 16.98 2.78
N THR A 46 10.43 15.90 2.11
CA THR A 46 11.83 15.44 2.04
C THR A 46 12.32 15.55 0.62
N ILE A 47 13.35 16.37 0.38
CA ILE A 47 14.01 16.43 -0.93
C ILE A 47 14.81 15.14 -1.13
N LEU A 48 14.57 14.47 -2.26
CA LEU A 48 15.24 13.22 -2.66
C LEU A 48 16.39 13.48 -3.63
N SER A 49 16.19 14.38 -4.59
CA SER A 49 17.23 14.84 -5.52
C SER A 49 16.99 16.26 -5.98
N GLU A 50 18.07 16.92 -6.40
CA GLU A 50 18.06 18.23 -7.02
C GLU A 50 18.95 18.19 -8.27
N GLU A 51 18.39 18.60 -9.40
CA GLU A 51 19.08 18.71 -10.67
C GLU A 51 18.91 20.14 -11.18
N HIS A 52 19.94 20.66 -11.84
CA HIS A 52 19.92 21.99 -12.44
C HIS A 52 19.93 21.85 -13.96
N ASP A 53 18.86 22.29 -14.61
CA ASP A 53 18.67 22.23 -16.05
C ASP A 53 18.44 23.64 -16.62
N GLY A 54 19.52 24.27 -17.07
CA GLY A 54 19.48 25.62 -17.65
C GLY A 54 19.08 26.69 -16.63
N GLU A 55 17.87 27.23 -16.76
CA GLU A 55 17.31 28.22 -15.83
C GLU A 55 16.38 27.60 -14.79
N GLU A 56 16.18 26.28 -14.81
CA GLU A 56 15.26 25.55 -13.93
C GLU A 56 16.02 24.65 -12.95
N ASP A 57 15.53 24.62 -11.71
CA ASP A 57 15.85 23.57 -10.75
C ASP A 57 14.74 22.50 -10.80
N ILE A 58 15.12 21.26 -11.08
CA ILE A 58 14.24 20.09 -11.02
C ILE A 58 14.45 19.41 -9.67
N ILE A 59 13.40 19.36 -8.87
CA ILE A 59 13.44 18.84 -7.50
C ILE A 59 12.54 17.62 -7.44
N THR A 60 13.12 16.45 -7.18
CA THR A 60 12.34 15.26 -6.80
C THR A 60 12.20 15.26 -5.29
N TYR A 61 10.99 15.23 -4.78
CA TYR A 61 10.72 15.26 -3.35
C TYR A 61 9.57 14.34 -2.98
N ARG A 62 9.57 13.92 -1.71
CA ARG A 62 8.51 13.13 -1.11
C ARG A 62 7.71 14.01 -0.15
N LEU A 63 6.40 14.08 -0.35
CA LEU A 63 5.47 14.80 0.50
C LEU A 63 4.67 13.82 1.34
N CYS A 64 4.82 13.88 2.66
CA CYS A 64 3.94 13.21 3.62
C CYS A 64 2.89 14.21 4.09
N ALA A 65 1.60 13.87 3.98
CA ALA A 65 0.52 14.64 4.58
C ALA A 65 -0.19 13.84 5.66
N THR A 66 -0.27 14.41 6.86
CA THR A 66 -1.05 13.89 7.98
C THR A 66 -2.36 14.66 8.08
N PHE A 67 -3.49 13.96 8.01
CA PHE A 67 -4.84 14.49 8.18
C PHE A 67 -5.36 14.13 9.57
N LEU A 68 -5.75 15.14 10.36
CA LEU A 68 -6.51 14.94 11.58
C LEU A 68 -8.00 14.99 11.23
N VAL A 69 -8.69 13.87 11.36
CA VAL A 69 -10.07 13.71 10.92
C VAL A 69 -10.99 13.41 12.10
N HIS A 70 -12.08 14.18 12.20
CA HIS A 70 -13.17 13.95 13.14
C HIS A 70 -14.38 13.34 12.41
N LYS A 71 -14.82 12.16 12.83
CA LYS A 71 -16.04 11.53 12.30
C LYS A 71 -16.86 11.01 13.49
N GLN A 72 -18.08 11.52 13.64
CA GLN A 72 -18.98 11.19 14.76
C GLN A 72 -18.29 11.38 16.13
N HIS A 73 -18.10 10.30 16.91
CA HIS A 73 -17.48 10.31 18.24
C HIS A 73 -16.00 9.91 18.23
N ALA A 74 -15.39 9.80 17.04
CA ALA A 74 -14.00 9.38 16.89
C ALA A 74 -13.15 10.47 16.22
N THR A 75 -11.90 10.53 16.67
CA THR A 75 -10.84 11.32 16.06
C THR A 75 -9.73 10.36 15.68
N TYR A 76 -9.26 10.43 14.44
CA TYR A 76 -8.14 9.62 13.97
C TYR A 76 -7.18 10.47 13.13
N HIS A 77 -5.97 9.97 12.99
CA HIS A 77 -4.96 10.53 12.10
C HIS A 77 -4.74 9.60 10.94
N GLU A 78 -4.59 10.16 9.76
CA GLU A 78 -4.33 9.42 8.53
C GLU A 78 -3.12 10.03 7.82
N GLU A 79 -2.26 9.20 7.25
CA GLU A 79 -1.01 9.65 6.61
C GLU A 79 -0.89 9.09 5.19
N GLU A 80 -0.66 9.99 4.24
CA GLU A 80 -0.40 9.66 2.84
C GLU A 80 0.93 10.24 2.38
N VAL A 81 1.66 9.47 1.59
CA VAL A 81 2.98 9.85 1.09
C VAL A 81 3.02 9.71 -0.43
N HIS A 82 3.34 10.80 -1.12
CA HIS A 82 3.47 10.83 -2.58
C HIS A 82 4.84 11.38 -3.00
N THR A 83 5.37 10.87 -4.10
CA THR A 83 6.57 11.40 -4.74
C THR A 83 6.17 12.38 -5.83
N HIS A 84 6.84 13.52 -5.87
CA HIS A 84 6.57 14.62 -6.79
C HIS A 84 7.85 15.06 -7.47
N ILE A 85 7.70 15.59 -8.69
CA ILE A 85 8.73 16.33 -9.40
C ILE A 85 8.24 17.77 -9.52
N ALA A 86 8.95 18.69 -8.89
CA ALA A 86 8.72 20.13 -9.02
C ALA A 86 9.79 20.76 -9.91
N ARG A 87 9.36 21.63 -10.82
CA ARG A 87 10.24 22.52 -11.59
C ARG A 87 10.16 23.91 -11.00
N MET A 88 11.32 24.48 -10.71
CA MET A 88 11.45 25.77 -10.05
C MET A 88 12.28 26.72 -10.91
N ARG A 89 11.81 27.96 -11.07
CA ARG A 89 12.54 29.05 -11.73
C ARG A 89 12.47 30.30 -10.88
N ASP A 90 13.60 31.00 -10.71
CA ASP A 90 13.71 32.20 -9.87
C ASP A 90 13.13 32.04 -8.45
N GLY A 91 13.26 30.84 -7.88
CA GLY A 91 12.74 30.51 -6.56
C GLY A 91 11.23 30.33 -6.45
N GLN A 92 10.53 30.19 -7.58
CA GLN A 92 9.09 29.88 -7.64
C GLN A 92 8.86 28.54 -8.33
N ILE A 93 7.92 27.75 -7.80
CA ILE A 93 7.49 26.50 -8.44
C ILE A 93 6.55 26.86 -9.59
N ILE A 94 7.01 26.56 -10.81
CA ILE A 94 6.27 26.81 -12.05
C ILE A 94 5.46 25.58 -12.48
N HIS A 95 5.88 24.39 -12.07
CA HIS A 95 5.20 23.14 -12.35
C HIS A 95 5.47 22.14 -11.21
N ASP A 96 4.45 21.36 -10.86
CA ASP A 96 4.55 20.23 -9.94
C ASP A 96 3.66 19.12 -10.48
N GLU A 97 4.22 17.92 -10.59
CA GLU A 97 3.48 16.72 -10.96
C GLU A 97 3.77 15.60 -9.98
N ARG A 98 2.73 14.84 -9.65
CA ARG A 98 2.87 13.58 -8.94
C ARG A 98 3.45 12.55 -9.91
N VAL A 99 4.47 11.83 -9.47
CA VAL A 99 4.96 10.67 -10.21
C VAL A 99 3.99 9.51 -9.94
N GLU A 100 3.29 9.04 -10.98
CA GLU A 100 2.49 7.82 -10.90
C GLU A 100 3.41 6.59 -10.87
N ASP A 101 3.21 5.71 -9.89
CA ASP A 101 3.91 4.43 -9.87
C ASP A 101 3.37 3.58 -11.04
N GLY A 102 4.28 3.12 -11.91
CA GLY A 102 3.96 2.56 -13.23
C GLY A 102 2.91 1.44 -13.23
N VAL A 103 2.05 1.48 -14.25
CA VAL A 103 1.05 0.44 -14.58
C VAL A 103 1.71 -0.94 -14.71
N GLN A 104 1.12 -1.95 -14.07
CA GLN A 104 1.64 -3.32 -14.08
C GLN A 104 1.70 -3.91 -15.50
N PRO A 105 2.72 -4.72 -15.83
CA PRO A 105 2.63 -5.64 -16.96
C PRO A 105 1.62 -6.75 -16.65
N HIS A 106 0.61 -6.90 -17.50
CA HIS A 106 -0.34 -8.01 -17.46
C HIS A 106 0.39 -9.35 -17.64
N ILE A 107 0.27 -10.25 -16.65
CA ILE A 107 0.63 -11.67 -16.82
C ILE A 107 -0.66 -12.47 -16.95
N GLN A 108 -0.93 -12.93 -18.17
CA GLN A 108 -2.05 -13.79 -18.48
C GLN A 108 -1.66 -15.26 -18.29
N GLY A 109 -2.28 -15.92 -17.30
CA GLY A 109 -2.30 -17.37 -17.13
C GLY A 109 -1.20 -17.96 -16.25
N LEU A 110 -1.60 -18.48 -15.08
CA LEU A 110 -0.78 -19.43 -14.31
C LEU A 110 -1.53 -20.76 -14.20
N VAL A 111 -0.91 -21.80 -14.75
CA VAL A 111 -1.34 -23.20 -14.60
C VAL A 111 -0.85 -23.69 -13.22
N VAL A 112 -1.78 -24.12 -12.37
CA VAL A 112 -1.48 -24.68 -11.04
C VAL A 112 -0.90 -26.08 -11.21
N PHE A 113 0.28 -26.33 -10.64
CA PHE A 113 0.82 -27.68 -10.45
C PHE A 113 1.14 -27.92 -8.98
N GLU A 114 0.69 -29.06 -8.47
CA GLU A 114 0.95 -29.53 -7.10
C GLU A 114 2.33 -30.22 -7.04
N SER A 115 3.14 -29.86 -6.05
CA SER A 115 4.29 -30.66 -5.62
C SER A 115 4.02 -31.22 -4.22
N ASN A 116 4.27 -32.52 -4.08
CA ASN A 116 4.17 -33.25 -2.81
C ASN A 116 5.43 -32.99 -1.97
N ASP A 117 5.34 -32.03 -1.04
CA ASP A 117 6.33 -31.87 0.03
C ASP A 117 5.65 -32.25 1.37
N GLU A 118 5.69 -33.54 1.73
CA GLU A 118 4.95 -34.13 2.86
C GLU A 118 5.48 -33.75 4.27
N ASP A 119 6.48 -32.88 4.40
CA ASP A 119 7.19 -32.62 5.66
C ASP A 119 6.95 -31.23 6.29
N PHE A 120 6.18 -30.35 5.63
CA PHE A 120 6.02 -28.94 6.04
C PHE A 120 4.85 -28.64 6.99
N ASP A 121 3.99 -29.63 7.28
CA ASP A 121 2.77 -29.45 8.09
C ASP A 121 3.03 -29.48 9.61
N ARG A 122 4.27 -29.27 10.05
CA ARG A 122 4.60 -29.02 11.47
C ARG A 122 4.07 -27.64 11.89
N GLN A 123 2.76 -27.59 12.14
CA GLN A 123 2.00 -26.63 12.93
C GLN A 123 2.70 -25.27 13.10
N PHE A 124 2.87 -24.56 11.99
CA PHE A 124 3.34 -23.20 12.04
C PHE A 124 2.27 -22.31 12.71
N SER A 125 2.65 -21.58 13.75
CA SER A 125 1.80 -20.60 14.42
C SER A 125 2.09 -19.21 13.88
N TYR A 126 1.10 -18.56 13.27
CA TYR A 126 1.21 -17.21 12.73
C TYR A 126 1.19 -16.14 13.83
N ASP A 127 2.32 -15.47 14.04
CA ASP A 127 2.40 -14.31 14.94
C ASP A 127 1.88 -13.05 14.23
N ARG A 128 0.58 -12.84 14.38
CA ARG A 128 -0.14 -11.67 13.88
C ARG A 128 0.47 -10.36 14.35
N ARG A 129 0.93 -10.31 15.60
CA ARG A 129 1.50 -9.09 16.18
C ARG A 129 2.83 -8.77 15.52
N ALA A 130 3.67 -9.77 15.25
CA ALA A 130 4.93 -9.57 14.53
C ALA A 130 4.69 -9.09 13.10
N ALA A 131 3.69 -9.63 12.40
CA ALA A 131 3.31 -9.15 11.06
C ALA A 131 2.86 -7.68 11.08
N VAL A 132 2.02 -7.30 12.05
CA VAL A 132 1.55 -5.91 12.21
C VAL A 132 2.69 -4.98 12.61
N GLN A 133 3.58 -5.38 13.52
CA GLN A 133 4.76 -4.59 13.89
C GLN A 133 5.67 -4.36 12.70
N TYR A 134 5.84 -5.36 11.85
CA TYR A 134 6.60 -5.21 10.61
C TYR A 134 5.91 -4.23 9.66
N ALA A 135 4.59 -4.38 9.47
CA ALA A 135 3.81 -3.47 8.64
C ALA A 135 3.92 -2.01 9.14
N GLU A 136 3.77 -1.79 10.44
CA GLU A 136 3.92 -0.48 11.09
C GLU A 136 5.35 0.06 11.02
N ARG A 137 6.37 -0.79 10.94
CA ARG A 137 7.77 -0.33 10.84
C ARG A 137 8.09 0.16 9.43
N TRP A 138 7.60 -0.54 8.41
CA TRP A 138 8.01 -0.34 7.03
C TRP A 138 6.95 0.35 6.16
N TRP A 139 5.84 0.83 6.71
CA TRP A 139 4.74 1.41 5.91
C TRP A 139 5.16 2.57 4.96
N ASN A 140 6.24 3.29 5.29
CA ASN A 140 6.73 4.45 4.52
C ASN A 140 8.18 4.29 4.01
N ASP A 141 8.78 3.12 4.15
CA ASP A 141 10.16 2.86 3.74
C ASP A 141 10.37 1.41 3.29
N TYR A 142 11.47 1.13 2.60
CA TYR A 142 11.74 -0.19 2.03
C TYR A 142 12.77 -0.94 2.86
N ASN A 143 12.46 -2.18 3.25
CA ASN A 143 13.40 -3.00 4.00
C ASN A 143 14.59 -3.44 3.11
N PRO A 144 15.83 -3.04 3.43
CA PRO A 144 17.00 -3.33 2.59
C PRO A 144 17.36 -4.82 2.50
N ALA A 145 16.78 -5.68 3.36
CA ALA A 145 16.95 -7.13 3.26
C ALA A 145 16.16 -7.77 2.09
N TYR A 146 15.30 -7.00 1.42
CA TYR A 146 14.49 -7.45 0.29
C TYR A 146 14.75 -6.59 -0.94
N LYS A 147 14.47 -7.16 -2.11
CA LYS A 147 14.51 -6.40 -3.35
C LYS A 147 13.41 -5.34 -3.33
N LYS A 148 13.77 -4.12 -3.70
CA LYS A 148 12.83 -3.03 -3.97
C LYS A 148 12.21 -3.18 -5.35
N PHE A 149 10.90 -3.04 -5.45
CA PHE A 149 10.14 -2.99 -6.70
C PHE A 149 9.46 -1.62 -6.84
N GLU A 150 9.15 -1.22 -8.07
CA GLU A 150 8.33 -0.03 -8.32
C GLU A 150 6.88 -0.26 -7.86
N VAL A 151 6.32 -1.41 -8.24
CA VAL A 151 5.03 -1.91 -7.73
C VAL A 151 5.32 -2.91 -6.62
N ASP A 152 5.03 -2.52 -5.37
CA ASP A 152 5.57 -3.19 -4.19
C ASP A 152 4.50 -3.73 -3.23
N CYS A 153 3.20 -3.57 -3.54
CA CYS A 153 2.12 -3.95 -2.64
C CYS A 153 2.22 -5.41 -2.14
N THR A 154 2.41 -6.36 -3.04
CA THR A 154 2.51 -7.78 -2.71
C THR A 154 3.83 -8.14 -2.05
N ASN A 155 4.93 -7.53 -2.47
CA ASN A 155 6.24 -7.76 -1.85
C ASN A 155 6.22 -7.29 -0.39
N TYR A 156 5.70 -6.10 -0.11
CA TYR A 156 5.50 -5.59 1.24
C TYR A 156 4.57 -6.48 2.08
N VAL A 157 3.40 -6.86 1.56
CA VAL A 157 2.49 -7.78 2.26
C VAL A 157 3.17 -9.11 2.55
N SER A 158 3.91 -9.67 1.58
CA SER A 158 4.66 -10.92 1.77
C SER A 158 5.74 -10.80 2.84
N GLN A 159 6.44 -9.67 2.91
CA GLN A 159 7.40 -9.40 3.99
C GLN A 159 6.71 -9.36 5.36
N CYS A 160 5.52 -8.76 5.46
CA CYS A 160 4.73 -8.76 6.69
C CYS A 160 4.31 -10.17 7.09
N LEU A 161 3.83 -10.98 6.14
CA LEU A 161 3.45 -12.38 6.37
C LEU A 161 4.67 -13.21 6.83
N ARG A 162 5.82 -13.02 6.20
CA ARG A 162 7.09 -13.67 6.57
C ARG A 162 7.55 -13.24 7.97
N ALA A 163 7.41 -11.98 8.32
CA ALA A 163 7.71 -11.48 9.67
C ALA A 163 6.77 -12.05 10.73
N GLY A 164 5.52 -12.35 10.37
CA GLY A 164 4.60 -13.14 11.19
C GLY A 164 4.95 -14.63 11.25
N GLY A 165 6.04 -15.05 10.60
CA GLY A 165 6.61 -16.38 10.62
C GLY A 165 6.15 -17.31 9.49
N ALA A 166 5.33 -16.83 8.55
CA ALA A 166 4.75 -17.67 7.51
C ALA A 166 5.83 -18.49 6.77
N PRO A 167 5.68 -19.82 6.66
CA PRO A 167 6.70 -20.68 6.08
C PRO A 167 6.70 -20.51 4.55
N MET A 168 7.91 -20.36 4.01
CA MET A 168 8.13 -20.32 2.57
C MET A 168 8.27 -21.74 2.01
N ARG A 169 7.79 -21.97 0.78
CA ARG A 169 7.92 -23.26 0.07
C ARG A 169 7.84 -23.08 -1.44
N GLY A 170 8.25 -24.11 -2.18
CA GLY A 170 8.14 -24.18 -3.66
C GLY A 170 9.31 -23.56 -4.43
N GLU A 171 10.42 -23.25 -3.74
CA GLU A 171 11.68 -22.88 -4.37
C GLU A 171 12.25 -24.07 -5.18
N PRO A 172 12.92 -23.84 -6.33
CA PRO A 172 13.27 -22.56 -6.97
C PRO A 172 12.35 -22.12 -8.11
N ASN A 173 11.22 -22.81 -8.31
CA ASN A 173 10.33 -22.49 -9.42
C ASN A 173 9.48 -21.25 -9.10
N ARG A 174 9.60 -20.21 -9.93
CA ARG A 174 8.90 -18.93 -9.73
C ARG A 174 7.37 -19.03 -9.87
N ASN A 175 6.88 -20.05 -10.58
CA ASN A 175 5.45 -20.29 -10.78
C ASN A 175 4.79 -21.07 -9.63
N SER A 176 5.56 -21.56 -8.66
CA SER A 176 5.05 -22.42 -7.59
C SER A 176 5.42 -21.90 -6.21
N GLY A 177 4.54 -22.20 -5.26
CA GLY A 177 4.79 -21.90 -3.85
C GLY A 177 4.65 -20.41 -3.52
N TRP A 178 5.27 -20.03 -2.41
CA TRP A 178 5.42 -18.66 -1.92
C TRP A 178 6.75 -18.60 -1.19
N TRP A 179 7.74 -17.91 -1.77
CA TRP A 179 9.11 -17.89 -1.30
C TRP A 179 9.94 -16.73 -1.86
N PHE A 180 10.96 -16.35 -1.11
CA PHE A 180 12.00 -15.36 -1.44
C PHE A 180 13.32 -15.78 -0.79
N ASN A 181 14.41 -15.87 -1.57
CA ASN A 181 15.72 -16.32 -1.07
C ASN A 181 16.82 -15.24 -1.09
N GLY A 182 16.49 -14.00 -1.49
CA GLY A 182 17.43 -12.88 -1.65
C GLY A 182 17.80 -12.59 -3.10
N GLU A 183 18.01 -13.64 -3.90
CA GLU A 183 18.40 -13.52 -5.31
C GLU A 183 17.22 -13.77 -6.27
N ASN A 184 16.28 -14.62 -5.85
CA ASN A 184 15.12 -15.06 -6.62
C ASN A 184 13.88 -15.20 -5.74
N TRP A 185 12.70 -15.28 -6.39
CA TRP A 185 11.40 -15.30 -5.73
C TRP A 185 10.29 -15.86 -6.61
N SER A 186 9.26 -16.41 -5.95
CA SER A 186 7.99 -16.77 -6.59
C SER A 186 7.15 -15.55 -7.00
N TYR A 187 6.33 -15.68 -8.04
CA TYR A 187 5.37 -14.65 -8.43
C TYR A 187 4.38 -14.31 -7.32
N SER A 188 3.92 -15.32 -6.56
CA SER A 188 3.02 -15.11 -5.42
C SER A 188 3.65 -14.28 -4.29
N PHE A 189 4.98 -14.14 -4.23
CA PHE A 189 5.65 -13.27 -3.26
C PHE A 189 5.62 -11.79 -3.69
N THR A 190 5.47 -11.48 -4.99
CA THR A 190 5.65 -10.11 -5.52
C THR A 190 4.56 -9.62 -6.47
N VAL A 191 3.59 -10.44 -6.87
CA VAL A 191 2.53 -10.08 -7.83
C VAL A 191 1.14 -10.32 -7.23
N ALA A 192 0.27 -9.31 -7.29
CA ALA A 192 -0.98 -9.31 -6.54
C ALA A 192 -1.95 -10.42 -6.93
N ASN A 193 -2.12 -10.64 -8.23
CA ASN A 193 -2.95 -11.72 -8.75
C ASN A 193 -2.41 -13.09 -8.32
N ALA A 194 -1.09 -13.28 -8.39
CA ALA A 194 -0.46 -14.54 -7.98
C ALA A 194 -0.63 -14.82 -6.49
N LEU A 195 -0.48 -13.81 -5.61
CA LEU A 195 -0.71 -13.97 -4.18
C LEU A 195 -2.16 -14.34 -3.87
N ARG A 196 -3.14 -13.68 -4.51
CA ARG A 196 -4.56 -14.00 -4.35
C ARG A 196 -4.85 -15.46 -4.67
N TRP A 197 -4.33 -15.97 -5.79
CA TRP A 197 -4.55 -17.37 -6.18
C TRP A 197 -3.83 -18.32 -5.23
N TYR A 198 -2.61 -17.99 -4.81
CA TYR A 198 -1.88 -18.77 -3.81
C TYR A 198 -2.64 -18.89 -2.49
N LEU A 199 -3.12 -17.78 -1.92
CA LEU A 199 -3.87 -17.79 -0.65
C LEU A 199 -5.16 -18.61 -0.74
N SER A 200 -5.80 -18.65 -1.91
CA SER A 200 -7.03 -19.41 -2.14
C SER A 200 -6.79 -20.92 -2.30
N GLY A 201 -5.68 -21.29 -2.95
CA GLY A 201 -5.41 -22.68 -3.34
C GLY A 201 -4.41 -23.41 -2.43
N SER A 202 -3.65 -22.69 -1.60
CA SER A 202 -2.61 -23.31 -0.77
C SER A 202 -3.21 -24.22 0.31
N THR A 203 -2.82 -25.50 0.26
CA THR A 203 -3.22 -26.52 1.24
C THR A 203 -2.22 -26.67 2.38
N GLN A 204 -1.02 -26.11 2.25
CA GLN A 204 0.11 -26.29 3.17
C GLN A 204 0.91 -24.99 3.36
N GLY A 205 1.50 -24.80 4.54
CA GLY A 205 2.31 -23.62 4.86
C GLY A 205 1.49 -22.35 5.03
N LEU A 206 1.84 -21.26 4.33
CA LEU A 206 1.01 -20.05 4.28
C LEU A 206 -0.34 -20.37 3.60
N ARG A 207 -1.43 -20.10 4.30
CA ARG A 207 -2.80 -20.37 3.86
C ARG A 207 -3.70 -19.19 4.19
N GLY A 208 -4.64 -18.89 3.29
CA GLY A 208 -5.72 -17.94 3.53
C GLY A 208 -7.05 -18.66 3.64
N LYS A 209 -7.84 -18.34 4.68
CA LYS A 209 -9.26 -18.68 4.71
C LYS A 209 -10.04 -17.49 4.18
N GLU A 210 -10.68 -17.65 3.03
CA GLU A 210 -11.57 -16.63 2.48
C GLU A 210 -12.79 -16.44 3.40
N VAL A 211 -13.14 -15.18 3.66
CA VAL A 211 -14.33 -14.78 4.41
C VAL A 211 -15.16 -13.79 3.60
N ALA A 212 -16.48 -13.75 3.85
CA ALA A 212 -17.42 -12.97 3.06
C ALA A 212 -17.46 -11.47 3.42
N ASP A 213 -16.90 -11.07 4.57
CA ASP A 213 -17.06 -9.73 5.12
C ASP A 213 -15.73 -9.23 5.72
N ALA A 214 -15.32 -8.01 5.35
CA ALA A 214 -14.12 -7.36 5.84
C ALA A 214 -14.09 -7.28 7.38
N ARG A 215 -15.25 -7.14 8.03
CA ARG A 215 -15.37 -7.08 9.50
C ARG A 215 -14.98 -8.40 10.18
N LEU A 216 -14.79 -9.49 9.45
CA LEU A 216 -14.25 -10.74 9.99
C LEU A 216 -12.71 -10.73 10.05
N LEU A 217 -12.04 -9.76 9.41
CA LEU A 217 -10.57 -9.71 9.33
C LEU A 217 -9.92 -9.07 10.55
N ARG A 218 -8.92 -9.73 11.12
CA ARG A 218 -8.16 -9.27 12.27
C ARG A 218 -6.82 -8.67 11.81
N PRO A 219 -6.15 -7.87 12.65
CA PRO A 219 -4.77 -7.47 12.37
C PRO A 219 -3.89 -8.68 11.99
N GLY A 220 -3.10 -8.51 10.93
CA GLY A 220 -2.33 -9.56 10.25
C GLY A 220 -3.07 -10.29 9.12
N ASP A 221 -4.34 -9.96 8.86
CA ASP A 221 -5.07 -10.52 7.71
C ASP A 221 -4.87 -9.71 6.44
N VAL A 222 -5.19 -10.30 5.28
CA VAL A 222 -4.89 -9.72 3.95
C VAL A 222 -6.16 -9.41 3.18
N ILE A 223 -6.15 -8.31 2.44
CA ILE A 223 -7.19 -7.97 1.47
C ILE A 223 -6.55 -7.90 0.08
N CYS A 224 -7.20 -8.53 -0.90
CA CYS A 224 -6.85 -8.40 -2.31
C CYS A 224 -7.92 -7.61 -3.05
N TYR A 225 -7.50 -6.74 -3.96
CA TYR A 225 -8.35 -5.83 -4.72
C TYR A 225 -8.17 -6.13 -6.21
N ASP A 226 -9.29 -6.31 -6.88
CA ASP A 226 -9.44 -6.30 -8.34
C ASP A 226 -10.25 -5.04 -8.62
N PHE A 227 -9.58 -3.96 -9.03
CA PHE A 227 -10.22 -2.64 -9.08
C PHE A 227 -11.20 -2.54 -10.24
N GLU A 228 -10.91 -3.19 -11.36
CA GLU A 228 -11.72 -3.17 -12.57
C GLU A 228 -12.84 -4.22 -12.56
N GLY A 229 -12.74 -5.24 -11.70
CA GLY A 229 -13.67 -6.36 -11.63
C GLY A 229 -13.50 -7.36 -12.79
N ASP A 230 -12.32 -7.41 -13.40
CA ASP A 230 -12.03 -8.23 -14.58
C ASP A 230 -11.46 -9.63 -14.23
N GLY A 231 -11.29 -9.92 -12.94
CA GLY A 231 -10.72 -11.14 -12.40
C GLY A 231 -9.21 -11.10 -12.19
N ASN A 232 -8.54 -10.00 -12.54
CA ASN A 232 -7.11 -9.79 -12.33
C ASN A 232 -6.87 -8.89 -11.11
N TYR A 233 -6.42 -9.47 -10.00
CA TYR A 233 -6.18 -8.69 -8.78
C TYR A 233 -4.89 -7.87 -8.88
N ASN A 234 -4.99 -6.56 -8.69
CA ASN A 234 -3.91 -5.60 -8.93
C ASN A 234 -3.28 -5.09 -7.63
N HIS A 235 -3.95 -5.22 -6.49
CA HIS A 235 -3.44 -4.67 -5.22
C HIS A 235 -3.67 -5.60 -4.03
N ASN A 236 -2.75 -5.54 -3.05
CA ASN A 236 -2.88 -6.22 -1.77
C ASN A 236 -2.57 -5.27 -0.62
N THR A 237 -3.28 -5.45 0.48
CA THR A 237 -3.04 -4.72 1.73
C THR A 237 -3.04 -5.67 2.92
N ILE A 238 -2.44 -5.22 4.03
CA ILE A 238 -2.47 -5.94 5.30
C ILE A 238 -3.25 -5.15 6.34
N VAL A 239 -4.16 -5.82 7.04
CA VAL A 239 -4.94 -5.24 8.14
C VAL A 239 -4.02 -5.03 9.34
N VAL A 240 -3.98 -3.81 9.87
CA VAL A 240 -3.14 -3.44 11.03
C VAL A 240 -3.96 -3.05 12.25
N ALA A 241 -5.18 -2.55 12.04
CA ALA A 241 -6.05 -2.10 13.11
C ALA A 241 -7.53 -2.21 12.70
N ARG A 242 -8.42 -1.78 13.60
CA ARG A 242 -9.84 -1.60 13.34
C ARG A 242 -10.28 -0.23 13.85
N ASN A 243 -11.19 0.42 13.14
CA ASN A 243 -11.82 1.65 13.61
C ASN A 243 -12.87 1.36 14.70
N ALA A 244 -13.50 2.40 15.24
CA ALA A 244 -14.51 2.29 16.29
C ALA A 244 -15.77 1.52 15.84
N GLN A 245 -16.04 1.48 14.54
CA GLN A 245 -17.14 0.76 13.91
C GLN A 245 -16.79 -0.72 13.64
N GLY A 246 -15.57 -1.15 13.98
CA GLY A 246 -15.08 -2.50 13.78
C GLY A 246 -14.61 -2.79 12.36
N GLU A 247 -14.48 -1.79 11.50
CA GLU A 247 -14.01 -1.93 10.12
C GLU A 247 -12.47 -1.97 10.08
N PRO A 248 -11.87 -2.79 9.21
CA PRO A 248 -10.41 -2.87 9.11
C PRO A 248 -9.75 -1.57 8.66
N LEU A 249 -8.58 -1.29 9.23
CA LEU A 249 -7.64 -0.29 8.76
C LEU A 249 -6.39 -1.01 8.25
N VAL A 250 -5.88 -0.57 7.11
CA VAL A 250 -4.82 -1.28 6.37
C VAL A 250 -3.58 -0.42 6.14
N ASN A 251 -2.44 -1.10 6.05
CA ASN A 251 -1.22 -0.52 5.48
C ASN A 251 -0.97 -1.12 4.09
N ALA A 252 -0.37 -0.35 3.20
CA ALA A 252 -0.05 -0.77 1.84
C ALA A 252 1.14 0.00 1.26
N HIS A 253 1.76 -0.58 0.23
CA HIS A 253 2.81 0.01 -0.59
C HIS A 253 2.34 0.30 -2.03
N THR A 254 3.27 0.70 -2.92
CA THR A 254 3.03 1.37 -4.22
C THR A 254 2.66 2.83 -3.94
N ALA A 255 1.40 3.10 -3.58
CA ALA A 255 1.06 4.32 -2.87
C ALA A 255 1.11 4.04 -1.35
N ASN A 256 2.24 4.38 -0.72
CA ASN A 256 2.48 4.12 0.70
C ASN A 256 1.37 4.75 1.56
N SER A 257 0.71 3.91 2.36
CA SER A 257 -0.42 4.31 3.18
C SER A 257 -0.42 3.59 4.51
N ARG A 258 -0.85 4.29 5.56
CA ARG A 258 -0.93 3.77 6.92
C ARG A 258 -2.30 4.00 7.52
N MET A 259 -2.86 2.95 8.14
CA MET A 259 -4.17 2.95 8.78
C MET A 259 -5.30 3.48 7.87
N ARG A 260 -5.20 3.25 6.56
CA ARG A 260 -6.21 3.66 5.58
C ARG A 260 -7.46 2.79 5.71
N HIS A 261 -8.63 3.36 5.43
CA HIS A 261 -9.86 2.58 5.40
C HIS A 261 -9.78 1.48 4.33
N TRP A 262 -10.14 0.25 4.71
CA TRP A 262 -9.97 -0.93 3.86
C TRP A 262 -10.67 -0.85 2.51
N ALA A 263 -11.79 -0.12 2.42
CA ALA A 263 -12.60 -0.06 1.20
C ALA A 263 -11.88 0.63 0.03
N TYR A 264 -10.85 1.46 0.29
CA TYR A 264 -10.04 2.09 -0.77
C TYR A 264 -10.84 2.93 -1.79
N VAL A 265 -12.07 3.37 -1.43
CA VAL A 265 -13.00 4.16 -2.28
C VAL A 265 -12.44 5.48 -2.79
N ASP A 266 -11.35 5.90 -2.17
CA ASP A 266 -10.63 7.16 -2.33
C ASP A 266 -9.34 6.98 -3.13
N SER A 267 -9.04 5.76 -3.58
CA SER A 267 -7.89 5.47 -4.42
C SER A 267 -8.11 5.99 -5.84
N PRO A 268 -7.09 6.57 -6.50
CA PRO A 268 -7.16 6.87 -7.93
C PRO A 268 -7.45 5.62 -8.79
N ALA A 269 -7.07 4.44 -8.31
CA ALA A 269 -7.35 3.17 -8.97
C ALA A 269 -8.77 2.64 -8.69
N TYR A 270 -9.53 3.23 -7.76
CA TYR A 270 -10.86 2.73 -7.41
C TYR A 270 -11.84 2.85 -8.58
N THR A 271 -12.64 1.82 -8.79
CA THR A 271 -13.81 1.86 -9.67
C THR A 271 -15.03 1.30 -8.94
N GLU A 272 -16.23 1.62 -9.43
CA GLU A 272 -17.48 1.03 -8.91
C GLU A 272 -17.57 -0.49 -9.09
N ASN A 273 -16.73 -1.08 -9.96
CA ASN A 273 -16.70 -2.51 -10.24
C ASN A 273 -15.77 -3.29 -9.30
N VAL A 274 -15.13 -2.62 -8.33
CA VAL A 274 -14.11 -3.25 -7.48
C VAL A 274 -14.61 -4.53 -6.81
N VAL A 275 -13.79 -5.57 -6.89
CA VAL A 275 -14.01 -6.85 -6.23
C VAL A 275 -12.94 -7.08 -5.17
N TYR A 276 -13.38 -7.44 -3.97
CA TYR A 276 -12.50 -7.72 -2.85
C TYR A 276 -12.42 -9.22 -2.57
N LYS A 277 -11.26 -9.66 -2.09
CA LYS A 277 -11.08 -10.94 -1.42
C LYS A 277 -10.48 -10.74 -0.04
N PHE A 278 -11.14 -11.30 0.96
CA PHE A 278 -10.77 -11.14 2.37
C PHE A 278 -10.19 -12.46 2.89
N PHE A 279 -8.92 -12.46 3.30
CA PHE A 279 -8.23 -13.67 3.75
C PHE A 279 -7.80 -13.58 5.21
N GLN A 280 -8.33 -14.49 6.04
CA GLN A 280 -7.79 -14.75 7.37
C GLN A 280 -6.54 -15.62 7.28
N ILE A 281 -5.44 -15.21 7.92
CA ILE A 281 -4.15 -15.90 7.87
C ILE A 281 -3.86 -16.67 9.17
N GLY A 282 -3.34 -17.90 9.09
CA GLY A 282 -2.85 -18.65 10.25
C GLY A 282 -3.93 -18.96 11.28
N LEU A 283 -4.95 -19.73 10.85
CA LEU A 283 -6.01 -20.28 11.69
C LEU A 283 -5.64 -21.65 12.25
#